data_AF-A0A0L6WZ10-F1
#
_entry.id   AF-A0A0L6WZ10-F1
#
_cell.length_a   1.000
_cell.length_b   1.000
_cell.length_c   1.000
_cell.angle_alpha   90.00
_cell.angle_beta   90.00
_cell.angle_gamma   90.00
#
_symmetry.space_group_name_H-M   'P 1'
#
loop_
_entity.id
_entity.type
_entity.pdbx_description
1 polymer ?
#
loop_
_entity_poly.entity_id
_entity_poly.type
_entity_poly.pdbx_seq_one_letter_code
_entity_poly.pdbx_strand_id
1 'polypeptide(L)' 'MRNTRIEVTHDKEMKPCYLGPLVVISCNHGGAYIICELDGSILHCPVAAFHLVPYFAREHITVPSDTFDINTS' A
#
# COMPACT_ATOMS: atom_id res chain seq x y z
N MET A 1 24.17 16.36 28.50
CA MET A 1 23.71 16.95 27.22
C MET A 1 22.98 15.87 26.45
N ARG A 2 21.73 16.12 26.03
CA ARG A 2 20.95 15.19 25.20
C ARG A 2 20.87 15.80 23.80
N ASN A 3 21.28 15.05 22.78
CA ASN A 3 21.42 15.58 21.42
C ASN A 3 20.20 15.17 20.57
N THR A 4 19.04 15.69 20.94
CA THR A 4 17.73 15.40 20.34
C THR A 4 17.69 15.56 18.82
N ARG A 5 18.51 16.48 18.28
CA ARG A 5 18.60 16.68 16.82
C ARG A 5 19.14 15.45 16.09
N ILE A 6 20.10 14.72 16.68
CA ILE A 6 20.67 13.51 16.08
C ILE A 6 19.67 12.35 16.18
N GLU A 7 19.04 12.18 17.34
CA GLU A 7 18.04 11.13 17.58
C GLU A 7 16.86 11.23 16.59
N VAL A 8 16.34 12.44 16.33
CA VAL A 8 15.22 12.66 15.39
C VAL A 8 15.62 12.42 13.93
N THR A 9 16.85 12.77 13.54
CA THR A 9 17.32 12.54 12.16
C THR A 9 17.73 11.10 11.91
N HIS A 10 18.24 10.38 12.91
CA HIS A 10 18.64 8.98 12.77
C HIS A 10 17.43 8.06 12.59
N ASP A 11 16.28 8.42 13.19
CA ASP A 11 15.01 7.72 13.01
C ASP A 11 14.44 7.87 11.58
N LYS A 12 14.80 8.94 10.87
CA LYS A 12 14.33 9.20 9.50
C LYS A 12 14.85 8.19 8.47
N GLU A 13 16.06 7.67 8.68
CA GLU A 13 16.75 6.79 7.73
C GLU A 13 16.26 5.33 7.79
N MET A 14 15.65 4.91 8.91
CA MET A 14 15.22 3.52 9.12
C MET A 14 13.73 3.27 8.84
N LYS A 15 13.03 4.23 8.24
CA LYS A 15 11.60 4.06 7.95
C LYS A 15 11.39 3.14 6.75
N PRO A 16 10.39 2.23 6.80
CA PRO A 16 10.07 1.39 5.66
C PRO A 16 9.67 2.26 4.46
N CYS A 17 10.28 2.01 3.30
CA CYS A 17 10.03 2.77 2.07
C CYS A 17 8.68 2.45 1.41
N TYR A 18 8.02 1.36 1.81
CA TYR A 18 6.75 0.88 1.25
C TYR A 18 5.81 0.45 2.37
N LEU A 19 4.51 0.61 2.14
CA LEU A 19 3.47 0.21 3.10
C LEU A 19 3.33 -1.32 3.22
N GLY A 20 3.83 -2.07 2.23
CA GLY A 20 3.72 -3.52 2.17
C GLY A 20 3.00 -3.99 0.90
N PRO A 21 2.67 -5.29 0.81
CA PRO A 21 1.82 -5.81 -0.26
C PRO A 21 0.39 -5.26 -0.13
N LEU A 22 -0.09 -4.61 -1.19
CA LEU A 22 -1.45 -4.11 -1.32
C LEU A 22 -2.13 -4.79 -2.50
N VAL A 23 -3.45 -4.95 -2.43
CA VAL A 23 -4.25 -5.58 -3.47
C VAL A 23 -4.96 -4.51 -4.29
N VAL A 24 -4.83 -4.62 -5.61
CA VAL A 24 -5.52 -3.74 -6.55
C VAL A 24 -6.95 -4.25 -6.73
N ILE A 25 -7.90 -3.37 -6.45
CA ILE A 25 -9.34 -3.63 -6.61
C ILE A 25 -9.77 -3.29 -8.03
N SER A 26 -9.50 -2.06 -8.44
CA SER A 26 -9.92 -1.53 -9.72
C SER A 26 -9.00 -0.38 -10.15
N CYS A 27 -9.01 -0.09 -11.44
CA CYS A 27 -8.31 1.03 -12.04
C CYS A 27 -9.35 1.93 -12.72
N ASN A 28 -9.32 3.22 -12.44
CA ASN A 28 -10.17 4.17 -13.16
C ASN A 28 -9.60 4.43 -14.57
N HIS A 29 -10.43 4.99 -15.45
CA HIS A 29 -10.01 5.33 -16.82
C HIS A 29 -8.83 6.33 -16.87
N GLY A 30 -8.58 7.07 -15.79
CA GLY A 30 -7.49 8.03 -15.67
C GLY A 30 -6.18 7.46 -15.14
N GLY A 31 -6.09 6.15 -14.88
CA GLY A 31 -4.87 5.50 -14.40
C GLY A 31 -4.60 5.64 -12.89
N ALA A 32 -5.63 5.97 -12.10
CA ALA A 32 -5.57 5.86 -10.65
C ALA A 32 -6.20 4.54 -10.19
N TYR A 33 -5.57 3.92 -9.20
CA TYR A 33 -5.92 2.63 -8.67
C TYR A 33 -6.63 2.76 -7.33
N ILE A 34 -7.71 2.01 -7.17
CA ILE A 34 -8.31 1.74 -5.87
C ILE A 34 -7.59 0.52 -5.32
N ILE A 35 -6.98 0.67 -4.14
CA ILE A 35 -6.18 -0.36 -3.50
C ILE A 35 -6.67 -0.63 -2.09
N CYS A 36 -6.42 -1.84 -1.61
CA CYS A 36 -6.76 -2.27 -0.26
C CYS A 36 -5.62 -3.06 0.37
N GLU A 37 -5.65 -3.13 1.68
CA GLU A 37 -4.82 -4.05 2.47
C GLU A 37 -5.34 -5.49 2.35
N LEU A 38 -4.53 -6.45 2.80
CA LEU A 38 -4.84 -7.89 2.70
C LEU A 38 -6.03 -8.32 3.58
N ASP A 39 -6.41 -7.50 4.56
CA ASP A 39 -7.59 -7.67 5.41
C ASP A 39 -8.89 -7.18 4.75
N GLY A 40 -8.80 -6.57 3.56
CA GLY A 40 -9.93 -5.96 2.85
C GLY A 40 -10.13 -4.48 3.14
N SER A 41 -9.31 -3.87 4.00
CA SER A 41 -9.42 -2.44 4.31
C SER A 41 -9.02 -1.57 3.11
N ILE A 42 -9.97 -0.77 2.61
CA ILE A 42 -9.78 0.05 1.41
C ILE A 42 -9.05 1.35 1.75
N LEU A 43 -8.05 1.70 0.94
CA LEU A 43 -7.41 3.01 1.05
C LEU A 43 -8.38 4.11 0.60
N HIS A 44 -8.59 5.10 1.48
CA HIS A 44 -9.59 6.16 1.27
C HIS A 44 -9.44 6.95 -0.05
N CYS A 45 -8.21 7.06 -0.58
CA CYS A 45 -7.93 7.84 -1.78
C CYS A 45 -7.35 6.95 -2.90
N PRO A 46 -7.80 7.10 -4.16
CA PRO A 46 -7.17 6.44 -5.30
C PRO A 46 -5.70 6.85 -5.43
N VAL A 47 -4.85 5.89 -5.76
CA VAL A 47 -3.40 6.07 -5.90
C VAL A 47 -3.01 6.14 -7.36
N ALA A 48 -2.27 7.17 -7.76
CA ALA A 48 -1.81 7.28 -9.14
C ALA A 48 -0.80 6.17 -9.49
N ALA A 49 -0.82 5.69 -10.73
CA ALA A 49 0.04 4.60 -11.20
C ALA A 49 1.53 4.76 -10.86
N PHE A 50 2.08 5.98 -10.93
CA PHE A 50 3.50 6.24 -10.70
C PHE A 50 3.94 6.13 -9.23
N HIS A 51 2.99 6.07 -8.29
CA HIS A 51 3.27 5.81 -6.88
C HIS A 51 3.27 4.31 -6.55
N LEU A 52 2.83 3.46 -7.49
CA LEU A 52 2.76 2.02 -7.29
C LEU A 52 3.98 1.32 -7.87
N VAL A 53 4.49 0.35 -7.11
CA VAL A 53 5.52 -0.58 -7.56
C VAL A 53 4.90 -1.97 -7.54
N PRO A 54 4.93 -2.73 -8.67
CA PRO A 54 4.43 -4.09 -8.69
C PRO A 54 5.10 -4.95 -7.62
N TYR A 55 4.29 -5.63 -6.81
CA TYR A 55 4.81 -6.50 -5.77
C TYR A 55 5.32 -7.81 -6.38
N PHE A 56 6.63 -8.07 -6.26
CA PHE A 56 7.23 -9.32 -6.72
C PHE A 56 7.15 -10.37 -5.60
N ALA A 57 6.06 -11.13 -5.59
CA ALA A 57 5.85 -12.17 -4.59
C ALA A 57 6.83 -13.33 -4.77
N ARG A 58 7.45 -13.79 -3.67
CA ARG A 58 8.32 -14.97 -3.66
C ARG A 58 7.53 -16.28 -3.67
N GLU A 59 6.30 -16.23 -3.17
CA GLU A 59 5.34 -17.33 -3.10
C GLU A 59 3.95 -16.80 -3.48
N HIS A 60 3.06 -17.70 -3.90
CA HIS A 60 1.69 -17.33 -4.26
C HIS A 60 0.91 -16.89 -3.02
N ILE A 61 0.47 -15.63 -2.99
CA ILE A 61 -0.37 -15.10 -1.92
C ILE A 61 -1.83 -15.39 -2.30
N THR A 62 -2.45 -16.30 -1.57
CA THR A 62 -3.89 -16.55 -1.71
C THR A 62 -4.64 -15.39 -1.08
N VAL A 63 -5.33 -14.61 -1.90
CA VAL A 63 -6.23 -13.56 -1.45
C VAL A 63 -7.66 -14.11 -1.55
N PRO A 64 -8.37 -14.32 -0.44
CA PRO A 64 -9.72 -14.87 -0.48
C PRO A 64 -10.64 -13.94 -1.26
N SER A 65 -11.40 -14.48 -2.21
CA SER A 65 -12.31 -13.69 -3.06
C SER A 65 -13.40 -12.96 -2.25
N ASP A 66 -13.76 -13.52 -1.09
CA ASP A 66 -14.78 -12.98 -0.19
C ASP A 66 -14.26 -11.84 0.71
N THR A 67 -12.96 -11.52 0.68
CA THR A 67 -12.37 -10.46 1.51
C THR A 67 -12.76 -9.07 1.01
N PHE A 68 -13.22 -8.97 -0.23
CA PHE A 68 -13.48 -7.71 -0.91
C PHE A 68 -14.98 -7.54 -1.15
N ASP A 69 -15.69 -7.01 -0.15
CA ASP A 69 -17.12 -6.65 -0.20
C ASP A 69 -17.39 -5.41 -1.07
N ILE A 70 -16.87 -5.39 -2.30
CA ILE A 70 -16.90 -4.23 -3.19
C ILE A 70 -17.65 -4.58 -4.46
N ASN A 71 -18.93 -4.19 -4.46
CA ASN A 71 -19.77 -4.15 -5.65
C ASN A 71 -19.26 -3.06 -6.60
N THR A 72 -18.32 -3.41 -7.49
CA THR A 72 -17.98 -2.53 -8.62
C THR A 72 -19.11 -2.67 -9.64
N SER A 73 -20.09 -1.76 -9.59
CA SER A 73 -21.16 -1.61 -10.61
C SER A 73 -20.62 -1.11 -11.94
#